data_AF-A0AA42X705-F1
#
_entry.id   AF-A0AA42X705-F1
#
_cell.length_a   1.000
_cell.length_b   1.000
_cell.length_c   1.000
_cell.angle_alpha   90.00
_cell.angle_beta   90.00
_cell.angle_gamma   90.00
#
_symmetry.space_group_name_H-M   'P 1'
#
loop_
_entity.id
_entity.type
_entity.pdbx_description
1 polymer ?
#
loop_
_entity_poly.entity_id
_entity_poly.type
_entity_poly.pdbx_seq_one_letter_code
_entity_poly.pdbx_strand_id
1 'polypeptide(L)'
;MIQFCVHDQEGVRRFKQTLGTIAKDEGMQFFDGSEELDRQLARSKVEVKHPVVYVGVKRGDGSGLEAGNLGLDRFEIAIGFSEGKMPAEARSFSVRVERTLAERWNVHAIPAHKGATPLACRAGRPLAAEQ
;
A
#
# COMPACT_ATOMS: atom_id res chain seq x y z
N MET A 1 1.61 -9.94 -4.18
CA MET A 1 1.88 -8.48 -4.12
C MET A 1 0.88 -7.82 -5.03
N ILE A 2 0.41 -6.62 -4.68
CA ILE A 2 -0.50 -5.83 -5.51
C ILE A 2 0.05 -4.41 -5.67
N GLN A 3 -0.34 -3.70 -6.72
CA GLN A 3 -0.03 -2.29 -6.91
C GLN A 3 -1.22 -1.51 -7.49
N PHE A 4 -1.31 -0.22 -7.19
CA PHE A 4 -2.38 0.66 -7.67
C PHE A 4 -2.02 2.13 -7.51
N CYS A 5 -2.77 3.00 -8.19
CA CYS A 5 -2.63 4.45 -8.08
C CYS A 5 -3.67 5.02 -7.12
N VAL A 6 -3.23 5.86 -6.18
CA VAL A 6 -4.11 6.65 -5.31
C VAL A 6 -4.34 8.08 -5.82
N HIS A 7 -3.70 8.45 -6.94
CA HIS A 7 -3.88 9.67 -7.74
C HIS A 7 -3.49 11.01 -7.12
N ASP A 8 -3.65 11.21 -5.81
CA ASP A 8 -3.32 12.46 -5.12
C ASP A 8 -3.06 12.28 -3.62
N GLN A 9 -2.78 13.39 -2.93
CA GLN A 9 -2.50 13.43 -1.50
C GLN A 9 -3.71 13.02 -0.64
N GLU A 10 -4.94 13.31 -1.10
CA GLU A 10 -6.15 12.86 -0.42
C GLU A 10 -6.33 11.36 -0.56
N GLY A 11 -6.04 10.79 -1.74
CA GLY A 11 -5.96 9.37 -1.98
C GLY A 11 -4.97 8.67 -1.05
N VAL A 12 -3.78 9.25 -0.83
CA VAL A 12 -2.83 8.72 0.18
C VAL A 12 -3.45 8.73 1.58
N ARG A 13 -4.08 9.83 2.01
CA ARG A 13 -4.73 9.90 3.33
C ARG A 13 -5.83 8.86 3.48
N ARG A 14 -6.70 8.73 2.47
CA ARG A 14 -7.78 7.74 2.43
C ARG A 14 -7.22 6.32 2.47
N PHE A 15 -6.16 6.04 1.72
CA PHE A 15 -5.47 4.74 1.76
C PHE A 15 -4.97 4.40 3.17
N LYS A 16 -4.29 5.33 3.85
CA LYS A 16 -3.83 5.14 5.23
C LYS A 16 -5.00 4.88 6.20
N GLN A 17 -6.11 5.62 6.05
CA GLN A 17 -7.32 5.39 6.83
C GLN A 17 -7.93 4.02 6.57
N THR A 18 -8.01 3.59 5.30
CA THR A 18 -8.51 2.25 4.93
C THR A 18 -7.68 1.14 5.57
N LEU A 19 -6.34 1.24 5.53
CA LEU A 19 -5.48 0.26 6.21
C LEU A 19 -5.64 0.30 7.73
N GLY A 20 -5.81 1.48 8.32
CA GLY A 20 -6.11 1.61 9.75
C GLY A 20 -7.42 0.93 10.15
N THR A 21 -8.47 1.08 9.36
CA THR A 21 -9.75 0.37 9.57
C THR A 21 -9.59 -1.13 9.43
N ILE A 22 -8.94 -1.61 8.37
CA ILE A 22 -8.67 -3.05 8.19
C ILE A 22 -7.90 -3.62 9.38
N ALA A 23 -6.87 -2.92 9.84
CA ALA A 23 -6.08 -3.35 11.00
C ALA A 23 -6.97 -3.50 12.24
N LYS A 24 -7.82 -2.51 12.50
CA LYS A 24 -8.76 -2.54 13.63
C LYS A 24 -9.73 -3.73 13.52
N ASP A 25 -10.33 -3.94 12.35
CA ASP A 25 -11.33 -4.99 12.13
C ASP A 25 -10.71 -6.40 12.24
N GLU A 26 -9.43 -6.55 11.90
CA GLU A 26 -8.67 -7.81 11.96
C GLU A 26 -7.92 -8.01 13.29
N GLY A 27 -8.07 -7.09 14.25
CA GLY A 27 -7.36 -7.11 15.54
C GLY A 27 -5.83 -7.01 15.39
N MET A 28 -5.36 -6.32 14.37
CA MET A 28 -3.95 -6.12 14.02
C MET A 28 -3.48 -4.69 14.34
N GLN A 29 -2.17 -4.48 14.32
CA GLN A 29 -1.55 -3.18 14.55
C GLN A 29 -1.26 -2.48 13.23
N PHE A 30 -1.78 -1.26 13.06
CA PHE A 30 -1.38 -0.35 11.99
C PHE A 30 -0.16 0.47 12.42
N PHE A 31 0.77 0.72 11.48
CA PHE A 31 1.86 1.68 11.67
C PHE A 31 2.05 2.56 10.45
N ASP A 32 2.52 3.79 10.70
CA ASP A 32 2.96 4.74 9.68
C ASP A 32 4.41 5.15 9.96
N GLY A 33 5.32 4.62 9.16
CA GLY A 33 6.76 4.91 9.22
C GLY A 33 7.23 5.92 8.18
N SER A 34 6.30 6.57 7.45
CA SER A 34 6.64 7.41 6.29
C SER A 34 7.63 8.51 6.65
N GLU A 35 7.39 9.27 7.72
CA GLU A 35 8.27 10.37 8.12
C GLU A 35 9.64 9.90 8.60
N GLU A 36 9.70 8.78 9.31
CA GLU A 36 10.98 8.25 9.79
C GLU A 36 11.80 7.70 8.62
N LEU A 37 11.16 7.02 7.66
CA LEU A 37 11.82 6.57 6.45
C LEU A 37 12.36 7.75 5.63
N ASP A 38 11.57 8.81 5.48
CA ASP A 38 11.99 10.05 4.78
C ASP A 38 13.26 10.64 5.41
N ARG A 39 13.28 10.76 6.75
CA ARG A 39 14.47 11.21 7.50
C ARG A 39 15.67 10.28 7.32
N GLN A 40 15.46 8.96 7.31
CA GLN A 40 16.54 7.98 7.12
C GLN A 40 17.16 8.04 5.73
N LEU A 41 16.33 8.22 4.70
CA LEU A 41 16.79 8.35 3.31
C LEU A 41 17.57 9.65 3.11
N ALA A 42 17.08 10.77 3.67
CA ALA A 42 17.79 12.05 3.66
C ALA A 42 19.18 11.95 4.32
N ARG A 43 19.28 11.30 5.50
CA ARG A 43 20.56 11.05 6.19
C ARG A 43 21.51 10.18 5.37
N SER A 44 20.96 9.20 4.65
CA SER A 44 21.70 8.28 3.79
C SER A 44 22.04 8.88 2.41
N LYS A 45 21.69 10.15 2.16
CA LYS A 45 21.89 10.85 0.87
C LYS A 45 21.22 10.15 -0.31
N VAL A 46 20.14 9.42 -0.06
CA VAL A 46 19.31 8.83 -1.12
C VAL A 46 18.37 9.93 -1.60
N GLU A 47 18.50 10.32 -2.86
CA GLU A 47 17.64 11.33 -3.47
C GLU A 47 16.24 10.73 -3.71
N VAL A 48 15.25 11.22 -2.97
CA VAL A 48 13.84 10.93 -3.19
C VAL A 48 13.19 12.12 -3.87
N LYS A 49 12.51 11.87 -5.00
CA LYS A 49 11.87 12.94 -5.77
C LYS A 49 10.60 13.47 -5.11
N HIS A 50 10.01 12.69 -4.20
CA HIS A 50 8.69 12.92 -3.60
C HIS A 50 8.66 12.39 -2.17
N PRO A 51 7.74 12.86 -1.30
CA PRO A 51 7.54 12.27 0.01
C PRO A 51 7.25 10.76 -0.09
N VAL A 52 7.96 9.98 0.73
CA VAL A 52 7.77 8.54 0.76
C VAL A 52 6.51 8.15 1.53
N VAL A 53 5.87 7.07 1.09
CA VAL A 53 4.83 6.36 1.83
C VAL A 53 5.45 5.07 2.33
N TYR A 54 5.35 4.84 3.63
CA TYR A 54 5.68 3.55 4.23
C TYR A 54 4.75 3.28 5.41
N VAL A 55 3.81 2.36 5.18
CA VAL A 55 2.77 2.00 6.15
C VAL A 55 2.60 0.50 6.16
N GLY A 56 2.02 -0.05 7.22
CA GLY A 56 1.71 -1.47 7.23
C GLY A 56 0.74 -1.87 8.31
N VAL A 57 0.33 -3.14 8.21
CA VAL A 57 -0.54 -3.81 9.17
C VAL A 57 0.17 -5.08 9.59
N LYS A 58 0.38 -5.28 10.89
CA LYS A 58 1.12 -6.43 11.43
C LYS A 58 0.33 -7.13 12.52
N ARG A 59 0.40 -8.46 12.51
CA ARG A 59 -0.06 -9.34 13.59
C ARG A 59 1.15 -9.94 14.32
N GLY A 60 0.97 -10.30 15.59
CA GLY A 60 2.04 -10.84 16.43
C GLY A 60 2.63 -12.19 15.95
N ASP A 61 1.97 -12.86 15.01
CA ASP A 61 2.46 -14.09 14.35
C ASP A 61 3.38 -13.81 13.16
N GLY A 62 3.66 -12.55 12.85
CA GLY A 62 4.46 -12.11 11.70
C GLY A 62 3.69 -12.01 10.38
N SER A 63 2.39 -12.30 10.36
CA SER A 63 1.54 -12.09 9.20
C SER A 63 1.13 -10.62 9.07
N GLY A 64 0.85 -10.18 7.85
CA GLY A 64 0.42 -8.81 7.60
C GLY A 64 0.75 -8.30 6.22
N LEU A 65 0.90 -6.99 6.12
CA LEU A 65 1.30 -6.31 4.90
C LEU A 65 2.18 -5.10 5.21
N GLU A 66 3.00 -4.77 4.22
CA GLU A 66 3.69 -3.49 4.14
C GLU A 66 3.43 -2.87 2.79
N ALA A 67 3.27 -1.55 2.78
CA ALA A 67 2.92 -0.78 1.60
C ALA A 67 3.80 0.46 1.48
N GLY A 68 4.17 0.80 0.25
CA GLY A 68 4.93 2.01 0.00
C GLY A 68 5.11 2.35 -1.48
N ASN A 69 5.77 3.48 -1.71
CA ASN A 69 6.01 4.05 -3.04
C ASN A 69 7.50 4.18 -3.39
N LEU A 70 8.39 3.56 -2.61
CA LEU A 70 9.83 3.70 -2.86
C LEU A 70 10.20 3.02 -4.20
N GLY A 71 10.73 3.81 -5.13
CA GLY A 71 11.02 3.37 -6.50
C GLY A 71 9.82 3.43 -7.47
N LEU A 72 8.69 3.96 -7.03
CA LEU A 72 7.46 4.13 -7.83
C LEU A 72 7.11 5.62 -8.02
N ASP A 73 6.04 5.90 -8.75
CA ASP A 73 5.50 7.26 -8.86
C ASP A 73 4.95 7.76 -7.50
N ARG A 74 4.86 9.08 -7.33
CA ARG A 74 4.44 9.77 -6.11
C ARG A 74 3.16 9.20 -5.48
N PHE A 75 2.18 8.90 -6.32
CA PHE A 75 0.86 8.43 -5.89
C PHE A 75 0.61 6.98 -6.28
N GLU A 76 1.67 6.21 -6.50
CA GLU A 76 1.61 4.79 -6.73
C GLU A 76 1.96 4.04 -5.45
N ILE A 77 1.22 2.99 -5.13
CA ILE A 77 1.42 2.17 -3.94
C ILE A 77 1.60 0.72 -4.38
N ALA A 78 2.65 0.08 -3.90
CA ALA A 78 2.78 -1.37 -3.92
C ALA A 78 2.58 -1.92 -2.51
N ILE A 79 1.93 -3.08 -2.42
CA ILE A 79 1.68 -3.80 -1.17
C ILE A 79 2.26 -5.21 -1.25
N GLY A 80 3.22 -5.48 -0.37
CA GLY A 80 3.73 -6.81 -0.06
C GLY A 80 2.95 -7.43 1.09
N PHE A 81 2.67 -8.73 1.00
CA PHE A 81 2.04 -9.50 2.07
C PHE A 81 3.06 -10.45 2.69
N SER A 82 2.97 -10.64 4.01
CA SER A 82 3.79 -11.59 4.75
C SER A 82 2.91 -12.67 5.36
N GLU A 83 3.31 -13.93 5.21
CA GLU A 83 2.51 -15.08 5.65
C GLU A 83 2.62 -15.37 7.14
N GLY A 84 3.71 -14.95 7.78
CA GLY A 84 3.96 -15.24 9.19
C GLY A 84 3.94 -16.75 9.50
N LYS A 85 3.44 -17.11 10.68
CA LYS A 85 3.31 -18.50 11.14
C LYS A 85 2.00 -19.18 10.70
N MET A 86 1.07 -18.43 10.09
CA MET A 86 -0.30 -18.88 9.79
C MET A 86 -0.65 -18.58 8.32
N PRO A 87 -0.15 -19.40 7.35
CA PRO A 87 -0.25 -19.07 5.93
C PRO A 87 -1.68 -19.07 5.36
N ALA A 88 -2.56 -19.94 5.88
CA ALA A 88 -3.94 -20.00 5.41
C ALA A 88 -4.70 -18.71 5.79
N GLU A 89 -4.54 -18.27 7.03
CA GLU A 89 -5.10 -17.03 7.57
C GLU A 89 -4.51 -15.81 6.87
N ALA A 90 -3.20 -15.80 6.61
CA ALA A 90 -2.55 -14.72 5.88
C ALA A 90 -3.05 -14.61 4.44
N ARG A 91 -3.34 -15.74 3.78
CA ARG A 91 -3.97 -15.77 2.45
C ARG A 91 -5.40 -15.24 2.49
N SER A 92 -6.20 -15.63 3.48
CA SER A 92 -7.55 -15.07 3.65
C SER A 92 -7.52 -13.57 3.92
N PHE A 93 -6.54 -13.11 4.70
CA PHE A 93 -6.31 -11.69 4.98
C PHE A 93 -5.92 -10.93 3.69
N SER A 94 -4.99 -11.44 2.90
CA SER A 94 -4.55 -10.76 1.67
C SER A 94 -5.67 -10.61 0.65
N VAL A 95 -6.49 -11.66 0.44
CA VAL A 95 -7.67 -11.60 -0.44
C VAL A 95 -8.68 -10.56 0.04
N ARG A 96 -8.89 -10.44 1.36
CA ARG A 96 -9.80 -9.45 1.93
C ARG A 96 -9.30 -8.03 1.71
N VAL A 97 -8.02 -7.78 1.98
CA VAL A 97 -7.37 -6.49 1.73
C VAL A 97 -7.51 -6.11 0.26
N GLU A 98 -7.16 -7.02 -0.65
CA GLU A 98 -7.26 -6.78 -2.09
C GLU A 98 -8.68 -6.39 -2.49
N ARG A 99 -9.69 -7.14 -2.02
CA ARG A 99 -11.10 -6.83 -2.29
C ARG A 99 -11.51 -5.45 -1.77
N THR A 100 -11.17 -5.12 -0.53
CA THR A 100 -11.53 -3.83 0.07
C THR A 100 -10.85 -2.65 -0.64
N LEU A 101 -9.61 -2.82 -1.10
CA LEU A 101 -8.92 -1.80 -1.89
C LEU A 101 -9.53 -1.66 -3.29
N ALA A 102 -9.92 -2.78 -3.91
CA ALA A 102 -10.55 -2.80 -5.23
C ALA A 102 -11.92 -2.11 -5.29
N GLU A 103 -12.58 -1.87 -4.15
CA GLU A 103 -13.79 -1.07 -4.07
C GLU A 103 -13.57 0.41 -4.46
N ARG A 104 -12.31 0.89 -4.42
CA ARG A 104 -11.98 2.32 -4.63
C ARG A 104 -10.90 2.56 -5.64
N TRP A 105 -9.94 1.66 -5.75
CA TRP A 105 -8.78 1.80 -6.61
C TRP A 105 -8.72 0.67 -7.62
N ASN A 106 -8.14 0.93 -8.78
CA ASN A 106 -7.86 -0.12 -9.76
C ASN A 106 -6.65 -0.94 -9.29
N VAL A 107 -6.90 -2.07 -8.64
CA VAL A 107 -5.86 -2.93 -8.06
C VAL A 107 -5.31 -3.89 -9.09
N HIS A 108 -3.98 -3.92 -9.22
CA HIS A 108 -3.27 -4.81 -10.11
C HIS A 108 -2.50 -5.87 -9.32
N ALA A 109 -2.79 -7.14 -9.57
CA ALA A 109 -1.98 -8.24 -9.04
C ALA A 109 -0.62 -8.32 -9.77
N ILE A 110 0.46 -8.39 -8.99
CA ILE A 110 1.82 -8.57 -9.52
C ILE A 110 2.17 -10.07 -9.47
N PRO A 111 2.63 -10.67 -10.60
CA PRO A 111 3.04 -12.07 -10.64
C PRO A 111 4.13 -12.42 -9.62
N ALA A 112 4.04 -13.63 -9.07
CA ALA A 112 4.94 -14.14 -8.02
C ALA A 112 6.35 -14.45 -8.55
N HIS A 113 7.16 -13.41 -8.75
CA HIS A 113 8.59 -13.37 -9.15
C HIS A 113 8.96 -12.00 -9.74
N LYS A 114 7.99 -11.08 -9.86
CA LYS A 114 8.19 -9.72 -10.35
C LYS A 114 8.09 -8.73 -9.20
N GLY A 115 8.89 -7.67 -9.29
CA GLY A 115 8.69 -6.47 -8.49
C GLY A 115 7.57 -5.60 -9.05
N ALA A 116 7.09 -4.66 -8.25
CA ALA A 116 6.28 -3.57 -8.74
C ALA A 116 7.07 -2.74 -9.75
N THR A 117 6.43 -2.34 -10.85
CA THR A 117 7.02 -1.47 -11.86
C THR A 117 6.13 -0.25 -12.04
N PRO A 118 6.72 0.96 -12.20
CA PRO A 118 5.96 2.19 -12.25
C PRO A 118 4.78 2.12 -13.23
N LEU A 119 3.60 2.41 -12.71
CA LEU A 119 2.40 2.64 -13.50
C LEU A 119 2.38 4.10 -13.96
N ALA A 120 1.80 4.36 -15.14
CA ALA A 120 1.46 5.71 -15.53
C ALA A 120 0.25 6.20 -14.71
N CYS A 121 0.47 6.51 -13.43
CA CYS A 121 -0.55 7.06 -12.54
C CYS A 121 -0.97 8.45 -13.03
N ARG A 122 -2.06 8.51 -13.81
CA ARG A 122 -2.64 9.79 -14.19
C ARG A 122 -3.14 10.48 -12.92
N ALA A 123 -2.65 11.69 -12.64
CA ALA A 123 -3.34 12.60 -11.72
C ALA A 123 -4.78 12.74 -12.24
N GLY A 124 -5.77 12.44 -11.41
CA GLY A 124 -7.13 12.11 -11.86
C GLY A 124 -7.75 13.13 -12.82
N ARG A 125 -8.31 12.63 -13.93
CA ARG A 125 -9.57 13.19 -14.44
C ARG A 125 -10.68 12.39 -13.75
N PRO A 126 -11.71 13.03 -13.17
CA PRO A 126 -12.83 12.29 -12.59
C PRO A 126 -13.39 11.32 -13.62
N LEU A 127 -13.73 10.11 -13.19
CA LEU A 127 -14.60 9.23 -13.99
C LEU A 127 -15.89 10.02 -14.22
N ALA A 128 -16.08 10.52 -15.44
CA ALA A 128 -17.37 11.00 -15.87
C ALA A 128 -18.32 9.81 -15.81
N ALA A 129 -19.38 9.93 -15.02
CA ALA A 129 -20.51 9.05 -15.12
C ALA A 129 -21.07 9.18 -16.54
N GLU A 130 -20.91 8.15 -17.36
CA GLU A 130 -21.74 8.00 -18.55
C GLU A 130 -23.09 7.43 -18.11
N GLN A 131 -24.14 8.15 -18.51
CA GLN A 131 -25.56 7.92 -18.26
C GLN A 131 -26.10 6.84 -19.18
#